data_AF-A0A9P8XSM3-F1
#
_entry.id   AF-A0A9P8XSM3-F1
#
_cell.length_a   1.000
_cell.length_b   1.000
_cell.length_c   1.000
_cell.angle_alpha   90.00
_cell.angle_beta   90.00
_cell.angle_gamma   90.00
#
_symmetry.space_group_name_H-M   'P 1'
#
loop_
_entity.id
_entity.type
_entity.pdbx_description
1 polymer ?
#
loop_
_entity_poly.entity_id
_entity_poly.type
_entity_poly.pdbx_seq_one_letter_code
_entity_poly.pdbx_strand_id
1 'polypeptide(L)'
;RRFVSGLQKCIDMFASRPSAQKMQSRLIKDVGSEAFDPKQGDSYEVFNKQTLDTQMALYCINDAQYLPSLRNLFWGRLDSSWRDKVAAATKARIVLSQSAGDQPHSKDNAFSP
;
A
#
# COMPACT_ATOMS: atom_id res chain seq x y z
N ARG A 1 13.66 -12.99 9.81
CA ARG A 1 12.70 -12.30 8.92
C ARG A 1 13.41 -11.13 8.25
N ARG A 2 13.03 -10.75 7.01
CA ARG A 2 13.56 -9.56 6.32
C ARG A 2 12.46 -8.50 6.22
N PHE A 3 12.83 -7.24 6.04
CA PHE A 3 11.86 -6.19 5.75
C PHE A 3 11.17 -6.46 4.42
N VAL A 4 9.85 -6.24 4.36
CA VAL A 4 9.12 -6.22 3.09
C VAL A 4 9.43 -4.93 2.34
N SER A 5 9.46 -5.01 1.00
CA SER A 5 9.51 -3.80 0.17
C SER A 5 8.20 -3.03 0.32
N GLY A 6 8.29 -1.73 0.56
CA GLY A 6 7.11 -0.86 0.55
C GLY A 6 6.44 -0.80 -0.82
N LEU A 7 5.14 -0.51 -0.84
CA LEU A 7 4.32 -0.51 -2.05
C LEU A 7 4.89 0.38 -3.16
N GLN A 8 5.30 1.62 -2.84
CA GLN A 8 5.88 2.53 -3.83
C GLN A 8 7.12 1.94 -4.52
N LYS A 9 7.97 1.24 -3.76
CA LYS A 9 9.15 0.55 -4.31
C LYS A 9 8.73 -0.58 -5.25
N CYS A 10 7.70 -1.34 -4.90
CA CYS A 10 7.14 -2.37 -5.78
C CYS A 10 6.57 -1.76 -7.07
N ILE A 11 5.81 -0.67 -6.98
CA ILE A 11 5.29 0.04 -8.16
C ILE A 11 6.45 0.49 -9.05
N ASP A 12 7.46 1.17 -8.49
CA ASP A 12 8.58 1.70 -9.26
C ASP A 12 9.42 0.62 -9.95
N MET A 13 9.54 -0.56 -9.34
CA MET A 13 10.32 -1.68 -9.89
C MET A 13 9.55 -2.49 -10.94
N PHE A 14 8.24 -2.66 -10.75
CA PHE A 14 7.48 -3.68 -11.47
C PHE A 14 6.35 -3.12 -12.34
N ALA A 15 5.83 -1.92 -12.05
CA ALA A 15 4.99 -1.21 -13.00
C ALA A 15 5.91 -0.59 -14.06
N SER A 16 5.87 -1.14 -15.28
CA SER A 16 6.61 -0.57 -16.41
C SER A 16 6.09 0.85 -16.69
N ARG A 17 6.85 1.87 -16.28
CA ARG A 17 6.47 3.29 -16.41
C ARG A 17 7.68 4.16 -16.72
N PRO A 18 7.49 5.28 -17.44
CA PRO A 18 8.51 6.30 -17.63
C PRO A 18 9.01 6.89 -16.30
N SER A 19 10.25 7.36 -16.25
CA SER A 19 10.86 8.01 -15.09
C SER A 19 10.06 9.23 -14.61
N ALA A 20 9.54 10.05 -15.54
CA ALA A 20 8.72 11.22 -15.22
C ALA A 20 7.47 10.86 -14.40
N GLN A 21 6.75 9.80 -14.77
CA GLN A 21 5.59 9.33 -14.00
C GLN A 21 5.99 8.81 -12.61
N LYS A 22 7.15 8.16 -12.46
CA LYS A 22 7.69 7.75 -11.15
C LYS A 22 7.96 8.95 -10.25
N MET A 23 8.55 10.00 -10.80
CA MET A 23 8.79 11.24 -10.05
C MET A 23 7.46 11.91 -9.64
N GLN A 24 6.50 12.01 -10.56
CA GLN A 24 5.18 12.58 -10.27
C GLN A 24 4.44 11.80 -9.18
N SER A 25 4.43 10.46 -9.24
CA SER A 25 3.84 9.62 -8.19
C SER A 25 4.46 9.86 -6.82
N ARG A 26 5.78 10.08 -6.76
CA ARG A 26 6.48 10.36 -5.50
C ARG A 26 6.06 11.72 -4.94
N LEU A 27 6.03 12.75 -5.78
CA LEU A 27 5.57 14.09 -5.38
C LEU A 27 4.13 14.08 -4.86
N ILE A 28 3.21 13.42 -5.58
CA ILE A 28 1.81 13.26 -5.12
C ILE A 28 1.76 12.53 -3.79
N LYS A 29 2.61 11.52 -3.60
CA LYS A 29 2.65 10.74 -2.36
C LYS A 29 3.19 11.56 -1.19
N ASP A 30 4.22 12.36 -1.41
CA ASP A 30 4.81 13.23 -0.39
C ASP A 30 3.80 14.29 0.05
N VAL A 31 3.20 15.01 -0.90
CA VAL A 31 2.16 16.02 -0.64
C VAL A 31 0.93 15.42 0.05
N GLY A 32 0.45 14.27 -0.42
CA GLY A 32 -0.69 13.61 0.21
C GLY A 32 -0.37 13.12 1.62
N SER A 33 0.86 12.63 1.86
CA SER A 33 1.26 12.16 3.20
C SER A 33 1.37 13.31 4.18
N GLU A 34 1.93 14.46 3.77
CA GLU A 34 1.93 15.69 4.56
C GLU A 34 0.52 16.04 5.02
N ALA A 35 -0.46 15.98 4.12
CA ALA A 35 -1.84 16.36 4.37
C ALA A 35 -2.63 15.48 5.35
N PHE A 36 -2.13 14.30 5.74
CA PHE A 36 -2.81 13.44 6.71
C PHE A 36 -1.91 12.91 7.85
N ASP A 37 -0.59 13.02 7.74
CA ASP A 37 0.33 12.45 8.73
C ASP A 37 0.29 13.27 10.03
N PRO A 38 -0.17 12.68 11.15
CA PRO A 38 -0.22 13.38 12.42
C PRO A 38 1.13 13.83 12.94
N LYS A 39 2.22 13.22 12.46
CA LYS A 39 3.59 13.62 12.82
C LYS A 39 4.02 14.92 12.15
N GLN A 40 3.29 15.36 11.13
CA GLN A 40 3.58 16.57 10.35
C GLN A 40 2.61 17.72 10.65
N GLY A 41 1.70 17.53 11.60
CA GLY A 41 0.76 18.55 12.08
C GLY A 41 -0.67 18.38 11.58
N ASP A 42 -0.93 17.40 10.73
CA ASP A 42 -2.26 17.10 10.18
C ASP A 42 -2.96 15.97 10.93
N SER A 43 -4.07 15.45 10.39
CA SER A 43 -4.83 14.36 10.99
C SER A 43 -5.41 13.45 9.93
N TYR A 44 -5.59 12.17 10.28
CA TYR A 44 -6.32 11.21 9.46
C TYR A 44 -7.79 11.62 9.19
N GLU A 45 -8.31 12.62 9.90
CA GLU A 45 -9.64 13.21 9.67
C GLU A 45 -9.86 13.73 8.24
N VAL A 46 -8.80 14.00 7.46
CA VAL A 46 -8.96 14.40 6.05
C VAL A 46 -9.69 13.35 5.21
N PHE A 47 -9.65 12.07 5.62
CA PHE A 47 -10.38 10.98 4.97
C PHE A 47 -11.86 10.91 5.39
N ASN A 48 -12.25 11.56 6.50
CA ASN A 48 -13.64 11.57 6.99
C ASN A 48 -14.51 12.66 6.35
N LYS A 49 -13.91 13.53 5.52
CA LYS A 49 -14.63 14.56 4.79
C LYS A 49 -15.52 13.91 3.71
N GLN A 50 -16.75 14.41 3.59
CA GLN A 50 -17.71 13.92 2.58
C GLN A 50 -17.17 14.06 1.13
N THR A 51 -16.32 15.07 0.90
CA THR A 51 -15.59 15.26 -0.36
C THR A 51 -14.10 15.27 -0.06
N LEU A 52 -13.35 14.40 -0.73
CA LEU A 52 -11.89 14.41 -0.67
C LEU A 52 -11.36 15.57 -1.52
N ASP A 53 -10.36 16.27 -0.97
CA ASP A 53 -9.60 17.23 -1.76
C ASP A 53 -8.93 16.54 -2.97
N THR A 54 -8.70 17.30 -4.04
CA THR A 54 -8.11 16.77 -5.27
C THR A 54 -6.75 16.10 -5.01
N GLN A 55 -5.92 16.66 -4.13
CA GLN A 55 -4.62 16.08 -3.78
C GLN A 55 -4.78 14.74 -3.07
N MET A 56 -5.77 14.63 -2.17
CA MET A 56 -6.06 13.37 -1.48
C MET A 56 -6.66 12.32 -2.42
N ALA A 57 -7.51 12.74 -3.36
CA ALA A 57 -8.01 11.83 -4.38
C ALA A 57 -6.85 11.30 -5.26
N LEU A 58 -5.93 12.16 -5.69
CA LEU A 58 -4.74 11.77 -6.46
C LEU A 58 -3.83 10.83 -5.67
N TYR A 59 -3.63 11.10 -4.38
CA TYR A 59 -2.90 10.20 -3.47
C TYR A 59 -3.52 8.79 -3.46
N CYS A 60 -4.84 8.70 -3.21
CA CYS A 60 -5.56 7.43 -3.16
C CYS A 60 -5.49 6.68 -4.50
N ILE A 61 -5.67 7.40 -5.60
CA ILE A 61 -5.57 6.83 -6.96
C ILE A 61 -4.18 6.22 -7.17
N ASN A 62 -3.12 6.96 -6.84
CA ASN A 62 -1.75 6.51 -7.03
C ASN A 62 -1.40 5.26 -6.19
N ASP A 63 -1.96 5.13 -4.99
CA ASP A 63 -1.73 3.96 -4.10
C ASP A 63 -2.53 2.72 -4.54
N ALA A 64 -3.64 2.87 -5.27
CA ALA A 64 -4.53 1.76 -5.63
C ALA A 64 -4.43 1.32 -7.11
N GLN A 65 -4.24 2.26 -8.06
CA GLN A 65 -4.44 2.00 -9.48
C GLN A 65 -3.52 0.91 -10.07
N TYR A 66 -2.34 0.71 -9.47
CA TYR A 66 -1.34 -0.24 -9.95
C TYR A 66 -1.44 -1.62 -9.29
N LEU A 67 -2.23 -1.77 -8.23
CA LEU A 67 -2.36 -3.02 -7.48
C LEU A 67 -2.84 -4.20 -8.35
N PRO A 68 -3.82 -4.04 -9.27
CA PRO A 68 -4.26 -5.16 -10.11
C PRO A 68 -3.14 -5.69 -11.02
N SER A 69 -2.35 -4.79 -11.61
CA SER A 69 -1.23 -5.16 -12.49
C SER A 69 -0.12 -5.85 -11.70
N LEU A 70 0.27 -5.29 -10.55
CA LEU A 70 1.26 -5.91 -9.65
C LEU A 70 0.81 -7.29 -9.19
N ARG A 71 -0.47 -7.44 -8.82
CA ARG A 71 -1.04 -8.72 -8.41
C ARG A 71 -0.94 -9.75 -9.53
N ASN A 72 -1.33 -9.41 -10.75
CA ASN A 72 -1.24 -10.33 -11.89
C ASN A 72 0.20 -10.75 -12.18
N LEU A 73 1.13 -9.79 -12.15
CA LEU A 73 2.55 -10.05 -12.35
C LEU A 73 3.12 -11.01 -11.30
N PHE A 74 2.90 -10.72 -10.01
CA PHE A 74 3.42 -11.56 -8.94
C PHE A 74 2.74 -12.91 -8.90
N TRP A 75 1.42 -12.96 -9.05
CA TRP A 75 0.66 -14.21 -9.07
C TRP A 75 1.12 -15.16 -10.17
N GLY A 76 1.41 -14.63 -11.37
CA GLY A 76 1.95 -15.41 -12.49
C GLY A 76 3.34 -16.00 -12.23
N ARG A 77 4.12 -15.42 -11.30
CA ARG A 77 5.46 -15.90 -10.92
C ARG A 77 5.45 -16.93 -9.78
N LEU A 78 4.33 -17.11 -9.10
CA LEU A 78 4.22 -18.08 -8.00
C LEU A 78 3.85 -19.46 -8.52
N ASP A 79 4.49 -20.49 -7.97
CA ASP A 79 4.03 -21.88 -8.10
C ASP A 79 2.80 -22.16 -7.20
N SER A 80 2.25 -23.38 -7.28
CA SER A 80 1.07 -23.77 -6.49
C SER A 80 1.30 -23.65 -4.99
N SER A 81 2.44 -24.16 -4.49
CA SER A 81 2.82 -24.10 -3.08
C SER A 81 2.84 -22.68 -2.53
N TRP A 82 3.42 -21.74 -3.29
CA TRP A 82 3.45 -20.33 -2.91
C TRP A 82 2.08 -19.66 -2.99
N ARG A 83 1.25 -20.00 -3.97
CA ARG A 83 -0.13 -19.48 -4.05
C ARG A 83 -0.95 -19.91 -2.85
N ASP A 84 -0.80 -21.15 -2.40
CA ASP A 84 -1.49 -21.65 -1.20
C ASP A 84 -1.05 -20.91 0.06
N LYS A 85 0.26 -20.66 0.21
CA LYS A 85 0.80 -19.85 1.32
C LYS A 85 0.25 -18.42 1.31
N VAL A 86 0.21 -17.78 0.15
CA VAL A 86 -0.36 -16.43 0.00
C VAL A 86 -1.84 -16.44 0.37
N ALA A 87 -2.62 -17.41 -0.13
CA ALA A 87 -4.04 -17.51 0.20
C ALA A 87 -4.28 -17.71 1.70
N ALA A 88 -3.48 -18.57 2.36
CA ALA A 88 -3.55 -18.79 3.79
C ALA A 88 -3.21 -17.50 4.58
N ALA A 89 -2.11 -16.83 4.22
CA ALA A 89 -1.70 -15.59 4.86
C ALA A 89 -2.73 -14.46 4.64
N THR A 90 -3.32 -14.34 3.45
CA THR A 90 -4.38 -13.38 3.17
C THR A 90 -5.61 -13.63 4.04
N LYS A 91 -6.07 -14.89 4.15
CA LYS A 91 -7.20 -15.24 5.03
C LYS A 91 -6.91 -14.89 6.49
N ALA A 92 -5.72 -15.26 6.99
CA ALA A 92 -5.31 -14.94 8.35
C ALA A 92 -5.28 -13.41 8.60
N ARG A 93 -4.77 -12.63 7.63
CA ARG A 93 -4.73 -11.17 7.72
C ARG A 93 -6.13 -10.54 7.75
N ILE A 94 -7.07 -11.05 6.96
CA ILE A 94 -8.46 -10.58 6.95
C ILE A 94 -9.09 -10.80 8.34
N VAL A 95 -8.95 -12.01 8.89
CA VAL A 95 -9.46 -12.33 10.24
C VAL A 95 -8.83 -11.42 11.30
N LEU A 96 -7.51 -11.22 11.25
CA LEU A 96 -6.80 -10.35 12.18
C LEU A 96 -7.31 -8.91 12.10
N SER A 97 -7.47 -8.36 10.90
CA SER A 97 -7.94 -6.98 10.68
C SER A 97 -9.36 -6.71 11.19
N GLN A 98 -10.15 -7.78 11.40
CA GLN A 98 -11.51 -7.70 11.93
C GLN A 98 -11.57 -7.97 13.44
N SER A 99 -10.43 -8.30 14.06
CA SER A 99 -10.36 -8.61 15.49
C SER A 99 -10.12 -7.36 16.33
N ALA A 100 -10.62 -7.37 17.58
CA ALA A 100 -10.44 -6.26 18.51
C ALA A 100 -8.98 -6.00 18.91
N GLY A 101 -8.08 -6.96 18.68
CA GLY A 101 -6.66 -6.86 18.98
C GLY A 101 -5.78 -6.44 17.80
N ASP A 102 -6.36 -6.04 16.67
CA ASP A 102 -5.55 -5.63 15.52
C ASP A 102 -4.68 -4.42 15.87
N GLN A 103 -3.42 -4.49 15.43
CA GLN A 103 -2.45 -3.43 15.55
C GLN A 103 -1.89 -3.17 14.15
N PRO A 104 -2.63 -2.44 13.30
CA PRO A 104 -2.28 -2.27 11.89
C PRO A 104 -0.90 -1.63 11.71
N HIS A 105 -0.47 -0.80 12.67
CA HIS A 105 0.83 -0.13 12.69
C HIS A 105 1.90 -0.83 13.56
N SER A 106 1.70 -2.10 13.95
CA SER A 106 2.71 -2.84 14.72
C SER A 106 4.00 -3.06 13.92
N LYS A 107 5.15 -3.11 14.62
CA LYS A 107 6.45 -3.39 13.98
C LYS A 107 6.50 -4.75 13.30
N ASP A 108 5.72 -5.72 13.79
CA ASP A 108 5.65 -7.06 13.20
C ASP A 108 5.15 -7.05 11.76
N ASN A 109 4.33 -6.06 11.40
CA ASN A 109 3.82 -5.88 10.04
C ASN A 109 4.89 -5.40 9.04
N ALA A 110 6.05 -4.92 9.50
CA ALA A 110 7.16 -4.50 8.64
C ALA A 110 8.00 -5.68 8.14
N PHE A 111 7.83 -6.86 8.73
CA PHE A 111 8.61 -8.05 8.41
C PHE A 111 7.85 -9.00 7.49
N SER A 112 8.61 -9.71 6.64
CA SER A 112 8.06 -10.85 5.91
C SER A 112 7.55 -11.92 6.88
N PRO A 113 6.50 -12.69 6.50
CA PRO A 113 6.10 -13.89 7.23
C PRO A 113 7.30 -14.77 7.60
#